data_AF-W6R985-F1
#
_entry.id   AF-W6R985-F1
#
_cell.length_a   1.000
_cell.length_b   1.000
_cell.length_c   1.000
_cell.angle_alpha   90.00
_cell.angle_beta   90.00
_cell.angle_gamma   90.00
#
_symmetry.space_group_name_H-M   'P 1'
#
loop_
_entity.id
_entity.type
_entity.pdbx_description
1 polymer ?
#
loop_
_entity_poly.entity_id
_entity_poly.type
_entity_poly.pdbx_seq_one_letter_code
_entity_poly.pdbx_strand_id
1 'polypeptide(L)'
;MSPLPPGIRKLIDKFELDDQERGKEPVYVQDLTELNETILRTQERGFNFGYERIQMCLFSMLGIFTVNRLSALLSLQLKHLQFSIQKDPQGGPPVLLAEVRSEHTKRFFGSEAMLLNPRSSKPTMNLPGIHGWLQSMFAHRMRYGGGKMLNNSDSVSEAQQNLIMKHADRTFLNHYLPRHVDTDMQNVMNGRQSNKSLMRAITRMSRWIDTRRPRHLTPEQRASIREHPEYVEAVRRLDEQAELCIYDPSEQMQLRRDRLAREKLNTFGRLERALRQKVRKEFDRKQANLDIERQLSGAAIDNEEAKNVLRTDSMLSEQIDLLEKLLTWPTSHSLEAERQRRNAAVAAISQYCHHLEGGPLRG
;
A
#
# COMPACT_ATOMS: atom_id res chain seq x y z
N MET A 1 -1.77 -24.34 15.12
CA MET A 1 -2.06 -22.93 15.48
C MET A 1 -2.29 -22.87 16.98
N SER A 2 -1.62 -21.98 17.70
CA SER A 2 -1.92 -21.77 19.12
C SER A 2 -3.33 -21.20 19.26
N PRO A 3 -4.13 -21.62 20.25
CA PRO A 3 -5.47 -21.10 20.45
C PRO A 3 -5.44 -19.59 20.72
N LEU A 4 -6.36 -18.86 20.08
CA LEU A 4 -6.51 -17.42 20.29
C LEU A 4 -6.92 -17.14 21.75
N PRO A 5 -6.38 -16.08 22.39
CA PRO A 5 -6.78 -15.67 23.73
C PRO A 5 -8.31 -15.50 23.85
N PRO A 6 -8.95 -15.90 24.97
CA PRO A 6 -10.41 -15.84 25.14
C PRO A 6 -11.01 -14.45 24.90
N GLY A 7 -10.27 -13.39 25.27
CA GLY A 7 -10.68 -12.00 25.03
C GLY A 7 -10.75 -11.64 23.55
N ILE A 8 -9.86 -12.19 22.72
CA ILE A 8 -9.88 -11.97 21.27
C ILE A 8 -11.05 -12.74 20.64
N ARG A 9 -11.32 -13.97 21.10
CA ARG A 9 -12.48 -14.75 20.62
C ARG A 9 -13.79 -14.00 20.86
N LYS A 10 -13.99 -13.46 22.07
CA LYS A 10 -15.17 -12.63 22.40
C LYS A 10 -15.31 -11.40 21.50
N LEU A 11 -14.20 -10.78 21.08
CA LEU A 11 -14.24 -9.64 20.16
C LEU A 11 -14.57 -10.07 18.73
N ILE A 12 -14.04 -11.22 18.29
CA ILE A 12 -14.36 -11.82 16.99
C ILE A 12 -15.85 -12.12 16.92
N ASP A 13 -16.39 -12.82 17.92
CA ASP A 13 -17.80 -13.21 17.96
C ASP A 13 -18.72 -11.98 18.08
N LYS A 14 -18.36 -11.02 18.94
CA LYS A 14 -19.15 -9.80 19.15
C LYS A 14 -19.22 -8.90 17.90
N PHE A 15 -18.19 -8.90 17.07
CA PHE A 15 -18.07 -8.01 15.93
C PHE A 15 -18.06 -8.74 14.58
N GLU A 16 -18.39 -10.03 14.58
CA GLU A 16 -18.39 -10.92 13.41
C GLU A 16 -17.12 -10.74 12.56
N LEU A 17 -15.96 -10.66 13.22
CA LEU A 17 -14.70 -10.41 12.54
C LEU A 17 -14.29 -11.64 11.74
N ASP A 18 -13.82 -11.40 10.52
CA ASP A 18 -13.22 -12.44 9.69
C ASP A 18 -11.98 -13.02 10.39
N ASP A 19 -12.02 -14.31 10.71
CA ASP A 19 -10.93 -15.07 11.31
C ASP A 19 -10.06 -15.80 10.29
N GLN A 20 -10.41 -15.67 8.99
CA GLN A 20 -9.59 -16.22 7.92
C GLN A 20 -8.24 -15.53 7.92
N GLU A 21 -7.18 -16.34 7.81
CA GLU A 21 -5.86 -15.76 7.74
C GLU A 21 -5.74 -14.88 6.48
N ARG A 22 -5.24 -13.66 6.63
CA ARG A 22 -5.10 -12.71 5.52
C ARG A 22 -4.23 -13.25 4.38
N GLY A 23 -4.64 -13.00 3.13
CA GLY A 23 -3.89 -13.36 1.92
C GLY A 23 -2.45 -12.82 1.90
N LYS A 24 -1.54 -13.60 1.29
CA LYS A 24 -0.11 -13.29 1.15
C LYS A 24 0.25 -12.93 -0.29
N GLU A 25 -0.58 -12.12 -0.94
CA GLU A 25 -0.34 -11.68 -2.31
C GLU A 25 1.04 -10.98 -2.40
N PRO A 26 1.94 -11.47 -3.27
CA PRO A 26 3.27 -10.90 -3.43
C PRO A 26 3.21 -9.56 -4.17
N VAL A 27 4.13 -8.67 -3.80
CA VAL A 27 4.39 -7.40 -4.49
C VAL A 27 5.77 -7.47 -5.12
N TYR A 28 5.83 -7.20 -6.42
CA TYR A 28 7.04 -7.20 -7.22
C TYR A 28 7.40 -5.79 -7.71
N VAL A 29 8.58 -5.67 -8.32
CA VAL A 29 9.03 -4.42 -8.94
C VAL A 29 8.04 -3.87 -9.98
N GLN A 30 7.30 -4.73 -10.69
CA GLN A 30 6.28 -4.28 -11.64
C GLN A 30 5.07 -3.61 -10.95
N ASP A 31 4.80 -3.93 -9.68
CA ASP A 31 3.75 -3.29 -8.90
C ASP A 31 4.21 -1.92 -8.34
N LEU A 32 5.53 -1.65 -8.31
CA LEU A 32 6.06 -0.36 -7.85
C LEU A 32 5.74 0.77 -8.80
N THR A 33 5.79 0.53 -10.11
CA THR A 33 5.51 1.57 -11.10
C THR A 33 4.10 2.11 -10.88
N GLU A 34 3.11 1.23 -10.84
CA GLU A 34 1.70 1.57 -10.58
C GLU A 34 1.51 2.27 -9.24
N LEU A 35 2.14 1.75 -8.18
CA LEU A 35 2.03 2.33 -6.84
C LEU A 35 2.65 3.72 -6.75
N ASN A 36 3.88 3.90 -7.26
CA ASN A 36 4.58 5.17 -7.21
C ASN A 36 3.89 6.19 -8.10
N GLU A 37 3.40 5.79 -9.27
CA GLU A 37 2.60 6.66 -10.12
C GLU A 37 1.31 7.12 -9.42
N THR A 38 0.62 6.22 -8.72
CA THR A 38 -0.54 6.58 -7.88
C THR A 38 -0.16 7.59 -6.81
N ILE A 39 0.94 7.33 -6.08
CA ILE A 39 1.43 8.22 -5.03
C ILE A 39 1.79 9.58 -5.61
N LEU A 40 2.39 9.62 -6.80
CA LEU A 40 2.82 10.85 -7.44
C LEU A 40 1.68 11.62 -8.10
N ARG A 41 0.55 11.00 -8.46
CA ARG A 41 -0.60 11.66 -9.13
C ARG A 41 -1.75 12.02 -8.19
N THR A 42 -1.94 11.25 -7.11
CA THR A 42 -3.16 11.34 -6.29
C THR A 42 -3.41 12.75 -5.75
N GLN A 43 -4.60 13.28 -6.03
CA GLN A 43 -5.14 14.49 -5.40
C GLN A 43 -6.02 14.16 -4.20
N GLU A 44 -6.53 12.94 -4.06
CA GLU A 44 -7.44 12.53 -2.96
C GLU A 44 -6.74 12.40 -1.61
N ARG A 45 -5.42 12.45 -1.63
CA ARG A 45 -4.54 12.42 -0.47
C ARG A 45 -3.57 13.57 -0.66
N GLY A 46 -3.81 14.65 0.09
CA GLY A 46 -2.81 15.69 0.26
C GLY A 46 -1.72 15.24 1.21
N PHE A 47 -0.49 15.66 0.95
CA PHE A 47 0.60 15.66 1.91
C PHE A 47 0.74 17.08 2.47
N ASN A 48 1.50 17.26 3.57
CA ASN A 48 1.80 18.63 4.00
C ASN A 48 2.80 19.29 3.05
N PHE A 49 3.78 18.49 2.62
CA PHE A 49 4.87 18.93 1.75
C PHE A 49 5.17 17.85 0.71
N GLY A 50 5.66 18.28 -0.45
CA GLY A 50 6.05 17.37 -1.53
C GLY A 50 7.11 16.34 -1.10
N TYR A 51 7.97 16.66 -0.12
CA TYR A 51 8.97 15.69 0.36
C TYR A 51 8.32 14.44 0.97
N GLU A 52 7.16 14.57 1.63
CA GLU A 52 6.47 13.43 2.24
C GLU A 52 6.00 12.45 1.15
N ARG A 53 5.55 12.98 0.00
CA ARG A 53 5.13 12.20 -1.18
C ARG A 53 6.32 11.48 -1.82
N ILE A 54 7.42 12.19 -2.07
CA ILE A 54 8.66 11.60 -2.61
C ILE A 54 9.20 10.53 -1.66
N GLN A 55 9.18 10.79 -0.37
CA GLN A 55 9.63 9.86 0.66
C GLN A 55 8.82 8.56 0.63
N MET A 56 7.51 8.62 0.38
CA MET A 56 6.67 7.43 0.25
C MET A 56 7.04 6.55 -0.96
N CYS A 57 7.39 7.16 -2.09
CA CYS A 57 7.91 6.43 -3.25
C CYS A 57 9.26 5.76 -2.91
N LEU A 58 10.16 6.49 -2.26
CA LEU A 58 11.46 5.96 -1.82
C LEU A 58 11.29 4.79 -0.84
N PHE A 59 10.40 4.90 0.13
CA PHE A 59 10.09 3.83 1.08
C PHE A 59 9.59 2.57 0.38
N SER A 60 8.73 2.74 -0.62
CA SER A 60 8.19 1.61 -1.38
C SER A 60 9.28 0.89 -2.17
N MET A 61 10.17 1.65 -2.81
CA MET A 61 11.32 1.10 -3.53
C MET A 61 12.28 0.36 -2.58
N LEU A 62 12.70 1.01 -1.48
CA LEU A 62 13.60 0.41 -0.50
C LEU A 62 13.01 -0.86 0.13
N GLY A 63 11.70 -0.88 0.42
CA GLY A 63 11.04 -2.04 0.98
C GLY A 63 11.05 -3.26 0.08
N ILE A 64 10.93 -3.06 -1.25
CA ILE A 64 10.96 -4.15 -2.22
C ILE A 64 12.39 -4.61 -2.52
N PHE A 65 13.32 -3.70 -2.75
CA PHE A 65 14.69 -4.07 -3.13
C PHE A 65 15.50 -4.63 -1.97
N THR A 66 15.28 -4.15 -0.74
CA THR A 66 16.07 -4.60 0.43
C THR A 66 15.38 -5.68 1.25
N VAL A 67 14.10 -5.92 0.98
CA VAL A 67 13.26 -6.89 1.73
C VAL A 67 13.31 -6.64 3.24
N ASN A 68 13.61 -5.43 3.71
CA ASN A 68 13.76 -5.12 5.14
C ASN A 68 12.41 -5.01 5.86
N ARG A 69 12.45 -5.13 7.20
CA ARG A 69 11.26 -4.88 8.03
C ARG A 69 10.93 -3.40 8.04
N LEU A 70 9.64 -3.07 8.23
CA LEU A 70 9.20 -1.68 8.32
C LEU A 70 9.97 -0.90 9.37
N SER A 71 10.18 -1.46 10.57
CA SER A 71 10.94 -0.79 11.62
C SER A 71 12.38 -0.45 11.19
N ALA A 72 13.03 -1.33 10.43
CA ALA A 72 14.38 -1.08 9.92
C ALA A 72 14.39 0.04 8.86
N LEU A 73 13.40 0.07 7.96
CA LEU A 73 13.25 1.16 6.99
C LEU A 73 12.96 2.49 7.72
N LEU A 74 12.11 2.45 8.74
CA LEU A 74 11.77 3.61 9.57
C LEU A 74 12.88 4.04 10.54
N SER A 75 14.03 3.39 10.53
CA SER A 75 15.22 3.83 11.27
C SER A 75 16.39 4.14 10.33
N LEU A 76 16.14 4.13 9.02
CA LEU A 76 17.13 4.46 8.03
C LEU A 76 17.44 5.96 8.10
N GLN A 77 18.72 6.29 8.09
CA GLN A 77 19.26 7.64 8.11
C GLN A 77 20.27 7.75 6.98
N LEU A 78 20.60 8.96 6.54
CA LEU A 78 21.56 9.17 5.45
C LEU A 78 22.92 8.52 5.76
N LYS A 79 23.36 8.54 7.02
CA LYS A 79 24.60 7.88 7.47
C LYS A 79 24.62 6.35 7.27
N HIS A 80 23.45 5.72 7.11
CA HIS A 80 23.32 4.29 6.84
C HIS A 80 23.38 3.97 5.34
N LEU A 81 23.41 4.99 4.47
CA LEU A 81 23.53 4.84 3.02
C LEU A 81 24.97 5.16 2.61
N GLN A 82 25.61 4.23 1.91
CA GLN A 82 26.88 4.46 1.26
C GLN A 82 26.68 4.45 -0.24
N PHE A 83 27.11 5.52 -0.91
CA PHE A 83 27.07 5.62 -2.35
C PHE A 83 28.49 5.46 -2.90
N SER A 84 28.64 4.63 -3.92
CA SER A 84 29.90 4.46 -4.63
C SER A 84 29.65 4.36 -6.12
N ILE A 85 30.60 4.85 -6.92
CA ILE A 85 30.57 4.69 -8.37
C ILE A 85 31.55 3.58 -8.71
N GLN A 86 31.02 2.50 -9.28
CA GLN A 86 31.78 1.32 -9.67
C GLN A 86 32.03 1.34 -11.18
N LYS A 87 33.18 0.81 -11.61
CA LYS A 87 33.40 0.52 -13.02
C LYS A 87 32.54 -0.69 -13.40
N ASP A 88 31.88 -0.61 -14.55
CA ASP A 88 31.14 -1.76 -15.07
C ASP A 88 32.16 -2.84 -15.48
N PRO A 89 32.06 -4.06 -14.91
CA PRO A 89 32.97 -5.15 -15.25
C PRO A 89 32.87 -5.59 -16.72
N GLN A 90 31.79 -5.26 -17.43
CA GLN A 90 31.59 -5.56 -18.85
C GLN A 90 31.98 -4.38 -19.77
N GLY A 91 32.62 -3.33 -19.22
CA GLY A 91 33.07 -2.16 -19.99
C GLY A 91 31.96 -1.14 -20.31
N GLY A 92 30.79 -1.29 -19.70
CA GLY A 92 29.68 -0.33 -19.79
C GLY A 92 29.90 0.97 -18.97
N PRO A 93 28.90 1.85 -18.93
CA PRO A 93 28.95 3.08 -18.14
C PRO A 93 29.15 2.79 -16.63
N PRO A 94 29.80 3.70 -15.88
CA PRO A 94 29.96 3.52 -14.43
C PRO A 94 28.62 3.30 -13.71
N VAL A 95 28.59 2.33 -12.81
CA VAL A 95 27.38 1.92 -12.08
C VAL A 95 27.35 2.61 -10.72
N LEU A 96 26.30 3.40 -10.46
CA LEU A 96 26.06 3.95 -9.13
C LEU A 96 25.50 2.84 -8.23
N LEU A 97 26.25 2.49 -7.20
CA LEU A 97 25.85 1.54 -6.18
C LEU A 97 25.41 2.29 -4.92
N ALA A 98 24.20 2.00 -4.46
CA ALA A 98 23.67 2.46 -3.19
C ALA A 98 23.61 1.28 -2.21
N GLU A 99 24.52 1.27 -1.24
CA GLU A 99 24.59 0.23 -0.21
C GLU A 99 23.87 0.68 1.06
N VAL A 100 23.05 -0.21 1.62
CA VAL A 100 22.39 0.01 2.90
C VAL A 100 23.17 -0.71 3.99
N ARG A 101 23.96 0.05 4.76
CA ARG A 101 24.69 -0.48 5.92
C ARG A 101 23.72 -0.67 7.09
N SER A 102 23.36 -1.93 7.33
CA SER A 102 22.45 -2.32 8.39
C SER A 102 23.21 -2.54 9.70
N GLU A 103 23.72 -1.48 10.32
CA GLU A 103 24.38 -1.57 11.64
C GLU A 103 23.38 -1.80 12.80
N HIS A 104 22.10 -1.45 12.63
CA HIS A 104 21.17 -1.28 13.77
C HIS A 104 19.95 -2.21 13.82
N THR A 105 19.84 -3.24 12.97
CA THR A 105 18.53 -3.90 12.76
C THR A 105 18.20 -5.08 13.67
N LYS A 106 18.99 -5.36 14.73
CA LYS A 106 18.60 -6.37 15.74
C LYS A 106 18.97 -6.10 17.20
N ARG A 107 19.70 -5.02 17.57
CA ARG A 107 20.18 -4.87 18.96
C ARG A 107 20.07 -3.53 19.66
N PHE A 108 19.50 -2.49 19.06
CA PHE A 108 19.38 -1.21 19.76
C PHE A 108 17.94 -0.70 19.76
N PHE A 109 17.20 -1.05 20.82
CA PHE A 109 16.16 -0.16 21.33
C PHE A 109 16.89 0.99 22.02
N GLY A 110 17.33 1.97 21.22
CA GLY A 110 17.86 3.24 21.69
C GLY A 110 17.00 4.33 21.11
N SER A 111 16.30 5.04 21.99
CA SER A 111 15.53 6.24 21.68
C SER A 111 16.43 7.31 21.08
N GLU A 112 16.24 7.59 19.79
CA GLU A 112 16.33 8.92 19.19
C GLU A 112 15.79 8.86 17.76
N ALA A 113 14.49 9.14 17.64
CA ALA A 113 13.82 9.31 16.37
C ALA A 113 14.05 10.75 15.90
N MET A 114 14.94 10.95 14.94
CA MET A 114 14.99 12.18 14.15
C MET A 114 15.18 11.83 12.69
N LEU A 115 14.23 12.32 11.88
CA LEU A 115 13.98 12.25 10.42
C LEU A 115 12.63 11.61 10.03
N LEU A 116 11.93 10.92 10.93
CA LEU A 116 10.72 10.18 10.57
C LEU A 116 9.57 10.47 11.53
N ASN A 117 8.60 11.25 11.07
CA ASN A 117 7.37 11.49 11.81
C ASN A 117 6.52 10.20 11.82
N PRO A 118 6.28 9.54 12.96
CA PRO A 118 5.51 8.28 13.04
C PRO A 118 4.08 8.39 12.50
N ARG A 119 3.57 9.63 12.31
CA ARG A 119 2.27 9.93 11.71
C ARG A 119 2.18 9.56 10.23
N SER A 120 3.30 9.37 9.52
CA SER A 120 3.34 8.96 8.09
C SER A 120 3.12 7.45 7.85
N SER A 121 3.04 6.63 8.91
CA SER A 121 2.75 5.19 8.77
C SER A 121 1.28 4.91 8.41
N LYS A 122 0.34 5.72 8.92
CA LYS A 122 -1.11 5.60 8.60
C LYS A 122 -1.45 5.88 7.12
N PRO A 123 -0.83 6.86 6.41
CA PRO A 123 -1.15 7.12 5.00
C PRO A 123 -0.84 5.97 4.02
N THR A 124 0.10 5.05 4.32
CA THR A 124 0.40 3.90 3.43
C THR A 124 -0.77 2.94 3.21
N MET A 125 -1.69 2.81 4.18
CA MET A 125 -2.69 1.72 4.15
C MET A 125 -3.83 1.91 3.15
N ASN A 126 -4.11 3.15 2.71
CA ASN A 126 -5.28 3.46 1.88
C ASN A 126 -4.95 3.92 0.45
N LEU A 127 -3.69 4.23 0.14
CA LEU A 127 -3.24 4.68 -1.19
C LEU A 127 -3.55 3.67 -2.31
N PRO A 128 -3.39 2.35 -2.13
CA PRO A 128 -3.72 1.39 -3.19
C PRO A 128 -5.20 1.38 -3.55
N GLY A 129 -6.08 1.70 -2.60
CA GLY A 129 -7.51 1.80 -2.86
C GLY A 129 -7.89 2.96 -3.79
N ILE A 130 -7.02 3.97 -3.93
CA ILE A 130 -7.21 5.11 -4.84
C ILE A 130 -7.02 4.65 -6.29
N HIS A 131 -6.03 3.79 -6.53
CA HIS A 131 -5.74 3.19 -7.84
C HIS A 131 -6.51 1.89 -8.10
N GLY A 132 -7.58 1.64 -7.32
CA GLY A 132 -8.42 0.47 -7.53
C GLY A 132 -7.79 -0.87 -7.17
N TRP A 133 -6.84 -0.94 -6.22
CA TRP A 133 -6.32 -2.21 -5.73
C TRP A 133 -7.30 -2.90 -4.79
N LEU A 134 -7.41 -4.23 -4.89
CA LEU A 134 -8.33 -5.02 -4.07
C LEU A 134 -7.87 -5.09 -2.61
N GLN A 135 -6.55 -5.16 -2.44
CA GLN A 135 -5.89 -5.41 -1.17
C GLN A 135 -5.16 -4.15 -0.69
N SER A 136 -5.24 -3.86 0.62
CA SER A 136 -4.44 -2.80 1.20
C SER A 136 -2.95 -3.11 1.16
N MET A 137 -2.13 -2.08 0.93
CA MET A 137 -0.68 -2.14 1.05
C MET A 137 -0.27 -1.97 2.50
N PHE A 138 0.68 -2.80 2.90
CA PHE A 138 1.44 -2.62 4.13
C PHE A 138 2.84 -3.19 3.89
N ALA A 139 3.83 -2.63 4.57
CA ALA A 139 5.25 -2.90 4.29
C ALA A 139 5.64 -4.39 4.30
N HIS A 140 4.95 -5.22 5.07
CA HIS A 140 5.23 -6.66 5.09
C HIS A 140 4.87 -7.36 3.77
N ARG A 141 3.94 -6.84 2.95
CA ARG A 141 3.62 -7.41 1.62
C ARG A 141 4.80 -7.35 0.65
N MET A 142 5.64 -6.32 0.75
CA MET A 142 6.88 -6.20 -0.03
C MET A 142 7.84 -7.35 0.26
N ARG A 143 7.79 -7.89 1.49
CA ARG A 143 8.60 -9.04 1.89
C ARG A 143 8.09 -10.37 1.36
N TYR A 144 6.81 -10.50 1.03
CA TYR A 144 6.29 -11.73 0.40
C TYR A 144 6.87 -11.91 -1.00
N GLY A 145 6.82 -10.86 -1.83
CA GLY A 145 7.40 -10.90 -3.18
C GLY A 145 8.93 -11.01 -3.16
N GLY A 146 9.60 -10.21 -2.33
CA GLY A 146 11.05 -10.29 -2.15
C GLY A 146 11.51 -11.66 -1.64
N GLY A 147 10.86 -12.19 -0.60
CA GLY A 147 11.15 -13.52 -0.07
C GLY A 147 11.00 -14.62 -1.12
N LYS A 148 9.92 -14.59 -1.91
CA LYS A 148 9.73 -15.52 -3.02
C LYS A 148 10.82 -15.40 -4.10
N MET A 149 11.23 -14.18 -4.43
CA MET A 149 12.30 -13.97 -5.43
C MET A 149 13.63 -14.53 -4.94
N LEU A 150 13.95 -14.36 -3.65
CA LEU A 150 15.13 -14.98 -3.04
C LEU A 150 15.05 -16.50 -3.07
N ASN A 151 13.87 -17.08 -2.77
CA ASN A 151 13.66 -18.53 -2.75
C ASN A 151 13.80 -19.20 -4.13
N ASN A 152 13.40 -18.50 -5.18
CA ASN A 152 13.41 -19.02 -6.54
C ASN A 152 14.68 -18.66 -7.32
N SER A 153 15.65 -18.02 -6.65
CA SER A 153 16.89 -17.56 -7.27
C SER A 153 17.97 -18.61 -7.15
N ASP A 154 18.59 -18.97 -8.28
CA ASP A 154 19.77 -19.86 -8.29
C ASP A 154 21.01 -19.17 -7.69
N SER A 155 20.96 -17.86 -7.49
CA SER A 155 22.06 -17.04 -6.97
C SER A 155 22.01 -16.82 -5.46
N VAL A 156 20.95 -17.26 -4.76
CA VAL A 156 20.77 -17.03 -3.32
C VAL A 156 20.54 -18.36 -2.60
N SER A 157 21.53 -18.79 -1.81
CA SER A 157 21.38 -19.95 -0.93
C SER A 157 20.36 -19.70 0.19
N GLU A 158 19.82 -20.76 0.77
CA GLU A 158 18.93 -20.67 1.94
C GLU A 158 19.58 -19.91 3.11
N ALA A 159 20.88 -20.13 3.36
CA ALA A 159 21.63 -19.40 4.38
C ALA A 159 21.69 -17.89 4.09
N GLN A 160 21.95 -17.50 2.84
CA GLN A 160 21.93 -16.09 2.41
C GLN A 160 20.52 -15.49 2.48
N GLN A 161 19.49 -16.24 2.08
CA GLN A 161 18.09 -15.82 2.20
C GLN A 161 17.75 -15.54 3.67
N ASN A 162 18.09 -16.44 4.58
CA ASN A 162 17.85 -16.29 6.02
C ASN A 162 18.65 -15.12 6.60
N LEU A 163 19.88 -14.88 6.13
CA LEU A 163 20.68 -13.70 6.50
C LEU A 163 20.02 -12.39 6.06
N ILE A 164 19.64 -12.28 4.78
CA ILE A 164 18.96 -11.11 4.19
C ILE A 164 17.65 -10.83 4.94
N MET A 165 16.86 -11.88 5.19
CA MET A 165 15.56 -11.78 5.83
C MET A 165 15.63 -11.68 7.37
N LYS A 166 16.81 -11.91 7.96
CA LYS A 166 17.13 -11.92 9.40
C LYS A 166 16.36 -13.00 10.19
N HIS A 167 16.30 -14.20 9.62
CA HIS A 167 15.63 -15.37 10.17
C HIS A 167 16.62 -16.38 10.74
N ALA A 168 16.17 -17.16 11.72
CA ALA A 168 17.00 -18.14 12.40
C ALA A 168 16.95 -19.52 11.72
N ASP A 169 15.85 -19.86 11.03
CA ASP A 169 15.63 -21.09 10.26
C ASP A 169 14.23 -21.04 9.57
N ARG A 170 13.31 -21.98 9.87
CA ARG A 170 11.95 -22.19 9.31
C ARG A 170 10.97 -21.00 9.34
N THR A 171 11.40 -19.85 9.87
CA THR A 171 10.60 -18.61 9.83
C THR A 171 10.22 -18.25 8.40
N PHE A 172 11.09 -18.53 7.42
CA PHE A 172 10.77 -18.30 6.01
C PHE A 172 9.55 -19.10 5.55
N LEU A 173 9.57 -20.42 5.74
CA LEU A 173 8.52 -21.34 5.31
C LEU A 173 7.16 -20.99 5.92
N ASN A 174 7.13 -20.66 7.23
CA ASN A 174 5.89 -20.38 7.94
C ASN A 174 5.25 -19.04 7.52
N HIS A 175 6.06 -18.02 7.24
CA HIS A 175 5.56 -16.65 7.09
C HIS A 175 5.59 -16.12 5.67
N TYR A 176 6.50 -16.58 4.80
CA TYR A 176 6.76 -15.93 3.51
C TYR A 176 6.44 -16.78 2.28
N LEU A 177 6.18 -18.08 2.43
CA LEU A 177 5.62 -18.87 1.34
C LEU A 177 4.23 -18.33 0.97
N PRO A 178 3.98 -18.04 -0.33
CA PRO A 178 2.66 -17.73 -0.84
C PRO A 178 1.70 -18.88 -0.55
N ARG A 179 0.44 -18.54 -0.25
CA ARG A 179 -0.58 -19.58 0.03
C ARG A 179 -1.20 -20.18 -1.21
N HIS A 180 -1.12 -19.49 -2.33
CA HIS A 180 -1.62 -19.98 -3.59
C HIS A 180 -0.47 -20.60 -4.38
N VAL A 181 -0.75 -21.74 -5.02
CA VAL A 181 0.19 -22.34 -5.96
C VAL A 181 0.32 -21.38 -7.14
N ASP A 182 1.48 -20.73 -7.18
CA ASP A 182 1.87 -19.78 -8.20
C ASP A 182 2.82 -20.41 -9.24
N THR A 183 2.89 -21.74 -9.21
CA THR A 183 3.56 -22.56 -10.20
C THR A 183 2.59 -22.89 -11.31
N ASP A 184 3.09 -22.92 -12.55
CA ASP A 184 2.34 -23.32 -13.73
C ASP A 184 2.08 -24.83 -13.72
N MET A 185 1.16 -25.26 -12.85
CA MET A 185 0.89 -26.68 -12.63
C MET A 185 0.47 -27.38 -13.93
N GLN A 186 -0.24 -26.68 -14.82
CA GLN A 186 -0.66 -27.27 -16.08
C GLN A 186 0.54 -27.62 -16.97
N ASN A 187 1.49 -26.71 -17.16
CA ASN A 187 2.67 -27.02 -17.97
C ASN A 187 3.59 -28.01 -17.26
N VAL A 188 3.77 -27.87 -15.94
CA VAL A 188 4.60 -28.81 -15.15
C VAL A 188 4.06 -30.24 -15.23
N MET A 189 2.76 -30.45 -15.01
CA MET A 189 2.15 -31.78 -15.07
C MET A 189 2.19 -32.38 -16.48
N ASN A 190 2.27 -31.55 -17.52
CA ASN A 190 2.42 -31.97 -18.91
C ASN A 190 3.89 -32.12 -19.36
N GLY A 191 4.86 -32.01 -18.45
CA GLY A 191 6.30 -32.09 -18.79
C GLY A 191 6.80 -30.92 -19.65
N ARG A 192 6.08 -29.79 -19.67
CA ARG A 192 6.41 -28.58 -20.43
C ARG A 192 7.09 -27.55 -19.55
N GLN A 193 7.81 -26.62 -20.17
CA GLN A 193 8.42 -25.51 -19.46
C GLN A 193 7.34 -24.61 -18.82
N SER A 194 7.51 -24.30 -17.54
CA SER A 194 6.62 -23.39 -16.81
C SER A 194 6.69 -21.97 -17.35
N ASN A 195 5.52 -21.35 -17.56
CA ASN A 195 5.42 -19.95 -17.95
C ASN A 195 5.54 -19.01 -16.73
N LYS A 196 6.77 -18.86 -16.23
CA LYS A 196 7.07 -18.07 -15.03
C LYS A 196 6.63 -16.60 -15.13
N SER A 197 6.69 -15.99 -16.32
CA SER A 197 6.30 -14.59 -16.54
C SER A 197 4.79 -14.42 -16.43
N LEU A 198 4.01 -15.29 -17.07
CA LEU A 198 2.55 -15.31 -16.94
C LEU A 198 2.14 -15.57 -15.49
N MET A 199 2.72 -16.59 -14.84
CA MET A 199 2.42 -16.90 -13.45
C MET A 199 2.70 -15.71 -12.53
N ARG A 200 3.79 -14.98 -12.75
CA ARG A 200 4.08 -13.75 -12.01
C ARG A 200 3.03 -12.66 -12.27
N ALA A 201 2.62 -12.47 -13.52
CA ALA A 201 1.60 -11.49 -13.89
C ALA A 201 0.22 -11.78 -13.29
N ILE A 202 -0.19 -13.05 -13.17
CA ILE A 202 -1.49 -13.45 -12.63
C ILE A 202 -1.48 -13.71 -11.11
N THR A 203 -0.32 -13.64 -10.45
CA THR A 203 -0.22 -13.85 -8.99
C THR A 203 0.13 -12.59 -8.22
N ARG A 204 0.71 -11.58 -8.89
CA ARG A 204 1.04 -10.28 -8.32
C ARG A 204 -0.20 -9.49 -7.87
N MET A 205 0.02 -8.51 -6.99
CA MET A 205 -1.08 -7.73 -6.43
C MET A 205 -1.75 -6.80 -7.45
N SER A 206 -1.00 -6.20 -8.39
CA SER A 206 -1.58 -5.31 -9.41
C SER A 206 -2.57 -6.01 -10.36
N ARG A 207 -2.63 -7.35 -10.38
CA ARG A 207 -3.63 -8.08 -11.19
C ARG A 207 -5.08 -7.70 -10.87
N TRP A 208 -5.30 -7.19 -9.66
CA TRP A 208 -6.62 -6.83 -9.16
C TRP A 208 -6.94 -5.34 -9.28
N ILE A 209 -6.11 -4.59 -10.01
CA ILE A 209 -6.36 -3.18 -10.33
C ILE A 209 -7.60 -3.13 -11.21
N ASP A 210 -8.64 -2.48 -10.69
CA ASP A 210 -9.80 -2.08 -11.47
C ASP A 210 -10.16 -0.63 -11.08
N THR A 211 -9.92 0.30 -12.00
CA THR A 211 -10.18 1.74 -11.79
C THR A 211 -11.68 2.04 -11.67
N ARG A 212 -12.55 1.15 -12.14
CA ARG A 212 -14.01 1.25 -12.01
C ARG A 212 -14.48 0.88 -10.60
N ARG A 213 -13.62 0.27 -9.76
CA ARG A 213 -14.00 -0.17 -8.42
C ARG A 213 -14.46 1.01 -7.56
N PRO A 214 -15.64 0.93 -6.89
CA PRO A 214 -16.14 2.01 -6.04
C PRO A 214 -15.16 2.43 -4.95
N ARG A 215 -14.76 3.70 -4.99
CA ARG A 215 -13.79 4.29 -4.05
C ARG A 215 -14.49 4.88 -2.83
N HIS A 216 -15.59 5.59 -3.05
CA HIS A 216 -16.45 6.18 -2.04
C HIS A 216 -17.85 5.55 -2.06
N LEU A 217 -18.57 5.67 -0.96
CA LEU A 217 -19.99 5.36 -0.92
C LEU A 217 -20.77 6.50 -1.59
N THR A 218 -21.87 6.18 -2.28
CA THR A 218 -22.78 7.21 -2.80
C THR A 218 -23.45 7.95 -1.63
N PRO A 219 -23.97 9.17 -1.85
CA PRO A 219 -24.71 9.90 -0.81
C PRO A 219 -25.84 9.08 -0.18
N GLU A 220 -26.56 8.29 -0.99
CA GLU A 220 -27.67 7.43 -0.55
C GLU A 220 -27.18 6.27 0.31
N GLN A 221 -26.09 5.62 -0.11
CA GLN A 221 -25.44 4.56 0.69
C GLN A 221 -24.90 5.11 2.01
N ARG A 222 -24.38 6.35 2.01
CA ARG A 222 -23.91 6.99 3.24
C ARG A 222 -25.09 7.41 4.13
N ALA A 223 -26.23 7.79 3.55
CA ALA A 223 -27.44 8.12 4.27
C ALA A 223 -28.05 6.89 4.96
N SER A 224 -28.04 5.71 4.32
CA SER A 224 -28.59 4.49 4.93
C SER A 224 -27.86 4.05 6.20
N ILE A 225 -26.60 4.45 6.40
CA ILE A 225 -25.88 4.23 7.67
C ILE A 225 -26.57 4.95 8.83
N ARG A 226 -27.18 6.12 8.58
CA ARG A 226 -27.88 6.90 9.61
C ARG A 226 -29.17 6.23 10.07
N GLU A 227 -29.73 5.34 9.25
CA GLU A 227 -30.92 4.55 9.55
C GLU A 227 -30.56 3.21 10.22
N HIS A 228 -29.28 2.85 10.28
CA HIS A 228 -28.85 1.57 10.84
C HIS A 228 -29.15 1.49 12.35
N PRO A 229 -29.76 0.40 12.85
CA PRO A 229 -30.20 0.29 14.24
C PRO A 229 -29.09 0.58 15.28
N GLU A 230 -27.88 0.08 15.04
CA GLU A 230 -26.74 0.34 15.94
C GLU A 230 -26.33 1.82 15.99
N TYR A 231 -26.42 2.54 14.87
CA TYR A 231 -26.08 3.96 14.83
C TYR A 231 -27.18 4.79 15.50
N VAL A 232 -28.45 4.46 15.22
CA VAL A 232 -29.61 5.08 15.86
C VAL A 232 -29.56 4.91 17.37
N GLU A 233 -29.25 3.72 17.87
CA GLU A 233 -29.09 3.47 19.30
C GLU A 233 -27.92 4.24 19.92
N ALA A 234 -26.79 4.37 19.20
CA ALA A 234 -25.66 5.18 19.65
C ALA A 234 -26.00 6.68 19.73
N VAL A 235 -26.82 7.19 18.80
CA VAL A 235 -27.36 8.56 18.83
C VAL A 235 -28.30 8.73 20.01
N ARG A 236 -29.27 7.81 20.19
CA ARG A 236 -30.23 7.83 21.31
C ARG A 236 -29.54 7.94 22.66
N ARG A 237 -28.53 7.09 22.92
CA ARG A 237 -27.75 7.13 24.18
C ARG A 237 -27.02 8.46 24.40
N LEU A 238 -26.50 9.04 23.33
CA LEU A 238 -25.82 10.33 23.41
C LEU A 238 -26.80 11.45 23.76
N ASP A 239 -27.99 11.44 23.14
CA ASP A 239 -29.03 12.44 23.37
C ASP A 239 -29.57 12.34 24.81
N GLU A 240 -29.86 11.13 25.30
CA GLU A 240 -30.25 10.90 26.70
C GLU A 240 -29.20 11.38 27.70
N GLN A 241 -27.92 11.10 27.44
CA GLN A 241 -26.84 11.58 28.29
C GLN A 241 -26.70 13.11 28.22
N ALA A 242 -26.94 13.71 27.05
CA ALA A 242 -26.92 15.15 26.89
C ALA A 242 -28.05 15.82 27.70
N GLU A 243 -29.24 15.22 27.76
CA GLU A 243 -30.33 15.66 28.63
C GLU A 243 -29.94 15.57 30.11
N LEU A 244 -29.36 14.46 30.55
CA LEU A 244 -28.89 14.31 31.93
C LEU A 244 -27.83 15.36 32.31
N CYS A 245 -26.94 15.71 31.38
CA CYS A 245 -25.94 16.77 31.57
C CYS A 245 -26.56 18.18 31.76
N ILE A 246 -27.79 18.42 31.30
CA ILE A 246 -28.47 19.71 31.52
C ILE A 246 -28.81 19.87 33.00
N TYR A 247 -29.22 18.79 33.67
CA TYR A 247 -29.65 18.80 35.07
C TYR A 247 -28.47 18.59 36.04
N ASP A 248 -27.47 17.78 35.66
CA ASP A 248 -26.24 17.59 36.42
C ASP A 248 -25.00 17.83 35.53
N PRO A 249 -24.45 19.06 35.53
CA PRO A 249 -23.29 19.42 34.70
C PRO A 249 -21.96 18.99 35.33
N SER A 250 -21.94 17.97 36.19
CA SER A 250 -20.70 17.45 36.77
C SER A 250 -19.69 16.97 35.73
N GLU A 251 -18.41 17.07 36.06
CA GLU A 251 -17.31 16.64 35.17
C GLU A 251 -17.45 15.17 34.77
N GLN A 252 -17.92 14.31 35.67
CA GLN A 252 -18.17 12.89 35.39
C GLN A 252 -19.24 12.69 34.30
N MET A 253 -20.31 13.47 34.35
CA MET A 253 -21.40 13.41 33.37
C MET A 253 -20.95 13.93 32.00
N GLN A 254 -20.14 14.99 31.98
CA GLN A 254 -19.53 15.51 30.75
C GLN A 254 -18.58 14.48 30.12
N LEU A 255 -17.69 13.84 30.90
CA LEU A 255 -16.80 12.79 30.42
C LEU A 255 -17.56 11.60 29.83
N ARG A 256 -18.71 11.25 30.42
CA ARG A 256 -19.58 10.18 29.91
C ARG A 256 -20.22 10.57 28.58
N ARG A 257 -20.69 11.81 28.43
CA ARG A 257 -21.19 12.36 27.15
C ARG A 257 -20.10 12.32 26.07
N ASP A 258 -18.89 12.76 26.38
CA ASP A 258 -17.76 12.74 25.43
C ASP A 258 -17.40 11.31 25.00
N ARG A 259 -17.46 10.36 25.93
CA ARG A 259 -17.29 8.94 25.61
C ARG A 259 -18.37 8.46 24.63
N LEU A 260 -19.64 8.76 24.88
CA LEU A 260 -20.73 8.37 23.98
C LEU A 260 -20.63 9.06 22.61
N ALA A 261 -20.17 10.31 22.57
CA ALA A 261 -19.91 11.01 21.31
C ALA A 261 -18.82 10.32 20.48
N ARG A 262 -17.74 9.85 21.13
CA ARG A 262 -16.71 9.02 20.49
C ARG A 262 -17.27 7.66 20.04
N GLU A 263 -18.09 7.01 20.85
CA GLU A 263 -18.72 5.73 20.50
C GLU A 263 -19.64 5.86 19.27
N LYS A 264 -20.45 6.93 19.19
CA LYS A 264 -21.25 7.27 18.00
C LYS A 264 -20.38 7.41 16.75
N LEU A 265 -19.29 8.20 16.83
CA LEU A 265 -18.40 8.42 15.69
C LEU A 265 -17.71 7.12 15.25
N ASN A 266 -17.24 6.32 16.21
CA ASN A 266 -16.63 5.02 15.95
C ASN A 266 -17.62 4.04 15.30
N THR A 267 -18.88 4.04 15.76
CA THR A 267 -19.95 3.21 15.20
C THR A 267 -20.23 3.58 13.75
N PHE A 268 -20.38 4.88 13.45
CA PHE A 268 -20.53 5.34 12.08
C PHE A 268 -19.35 4.91 11.20
N GLY A 269 -18.12 5.18 11.63
CA GLY A 269 -16.93 4.83 10.85
C GLY A 269 -16.76 3.31 10.64
N ARG A 270 -17.19 2.48 11.60
CA ARG A 270 -17.23 1.02 11.46
C ARG A 270 -18.25 0.58 10.41
N LEU A 271 -19.48 1.08 10.51
CA LEU A 271 -20.56 0.77 9.56
C LEU A 271 -20.22 1.24 8.15
N GLU A 272 -19.62 2.42 8.03
CA GLU A 272 -19.15 2.95 6.75
C GLU A 272 -18.10 2.03 6.11
N ARG A 273 -17.13 1.55 6.89
CA ARG A 273 -16.11 0.60 6.40
C ARG A 273 -16.74 -0.72 5.96
N ALA A 274 -17.69 -1.24 6.74
CA ALA A 274 -18.39 -2.48 6.44
C ALA A 274 -19.22 -2.36 5.15
N LEU A 275 -19.99 -1.29 5.01
CA LEU A 275 -20.80 -1.03 3.82
C LEU A 275 -19.92 -0.85 2.58
N ARG A 276 -18.81 -0.10 2.69
CA ARG A 276 -17.84 0.07 1.60
C ARG A 276 -17.23 -1.27 1.17
N GLN A 277 -16.92 -2.14 2.13
CA GLN A 277 -16.42 -3.48 1.82
C GLN A 277 -17.48 -4.33 1.11
N LYS A 278 -18.75 -4.26 1.54
CA LYS A 278 -19.87 -4.95 0.89
C LYS A 278 -20.08 -4.50 -0.55
N VAL A 279 -20.17 -3.18 -0.78
CA VAL A 279 -20.31 -2.59 -2.12
C VAL A 279 -19.18 -3.03 -3.04
N ARG A 280 -17.93 -3.03 -2.55
CA ARG A 280 -16.78 -3.50 -3.34
C ARG A 280 -16.85 -4.99 -3.66
N LYS A 281 -17.21 -5.84 -2.70
CA LYS A 281 -17.39 -7.29 -2.94
C LYS A 281 -18.48 -7.56 -3.99
N GLU A 282 -19.59 -6.84 -3.92
CA GLU A 282 -20.68 -6.96 -4.90
C GLU A 282 -20.25 -6.48 -6.28
N PHE A 283 -19.50 -5.36 -6.36
CA PHE A 283 -18.90 -4.88 -7.59
C PHE A 283 -17.95 -5.92 -8.20
N ASP A 284 -16.98 -6.43 -7.43
CA ASP A 284 -15.98 -7.39 -7.92
C ASP A 284 -16.65 -8.66 -8.47
N ARG A 285 -17.74 -9.13 -7.83
CA ARG A 285 -18.52 -10.28 -8.30
C ARG A 285 -19.26 -10.00 -9.61
N LYS A 286 -19.93 -8.85 -9.70
CA LYS A 286 -20.71 -8.49 -10.91
C LYS A 286 -19.80 -8.18 -12.09
N GLN A 287 -18.73 -7.42 -11.85
CA GLN A 287 -17.81 -7.00 -12.88
C GLN A 287 -17.06 -8.19 -13.50
N ALA A 288 -16.69 -9.19 -12.69
CA ALA A 288 -16.08 -10.42 -13.20
C ALA A 288 -16.98 -11.14 -14.23
N ASN A 289 -18.29 -11.23 -13.96
CA ASN A 289 -19.22 -11.85 -14.90
C ASN A 289 -19.32 -11.04 -16.20
N LEU A 290 -19.44 -9.72 -16.11
CA LEU A 290 -19.50 -8.83 -17.27
C LEU A 290 -18.23 -8.90 -18.12
N ASP A 291 -17.06 -8.94 -17.48
CA ASP A 291 -15.78 -9.02 -18.18
C ASP A 291 -15.61 -10.39 -18.88
N ILE A 292 -16.09 -11.49 -18.28
CA ILE A 292 -16.15 -12.82 -18.93
C ILE A 292 -17.07 -12.80 -20.15
N GLU A 293 -18.28 -12.24 -20.03
CA GLU A 293 -19.23 -12.13 -21.14
C GLU A 293 -18.67 -11.29 -22.30
N ARG A 294 -18.00 -10.16 -21.98
CA ARG A 294 -17.30 -9.32 -22.98
C ARG A 294 -16.16 -10.07 -23.67
N GLN A 295 -15.42 -10.90 -22.94
CA GLN A 295 -14.37 -11.72 -23.52
C GLN A 295 -14.93 -12.78 -24.47
N LEU A 296 -16.01 -13.46 -24.07
CA LEU A 296 -16.67 -14.47 -24.90
C LEU A 296 -17.32 -13.87 -26.15
N SER A 297 -17.80 -12.63 -26.09
CA SER A 297 -18.39 -11.92 -27.23
C SER A 297 -17.36 -11.24 -28.15
N GLY A 298 -16.08 -11.26 -27.79
CA GLY A 298 -15.01 -10.60 -28.58
C GLY A 298 -14.92 -9.08 -28.41
N ALA A 299 -15.71 -8.48 -27.52
CA ALA A 299 -15.76 -7.03 -27.29
C ALA A 299 -14.71 -6.52 -26.28
N ALA A 300 -13.84 -7.39 -25.75
CA ALA A 300 -12.92 -7.08 -24.65
C ALA A 300 -11.78 -6.09 -24.98
N ILE A 301 -11.62 -5.68 -26.24
CA ILE A 301 -10.43 -4.92 -26.69
C ILE A 301 -10.60 -3.40 -26.63
N ASP A 302 -11.83 -2.87 -26.57
CA ASP A 302 -12.03 -1.41 -26.59
C ASP A 302 -12.48 -0.86 -25.23
N ASN A 303 -11.56 -0.14 -24.57
CA ASN A 303 -11.76 0.39 -23.22
C ASN A 303 -11.65 1.93 -23.19
N GLU A 304 -12.51 2.59 -23.96
CA GLU A 304 -12.67 4.05 -23.88
C GLU A 304 -13.17 4.50 -22.48
N GLU A 305 -13.92 3.63 -21.78
CA GLU A 305 -14.46 3.91 -20.45
C GLU A 305 -13.37 3.95 -19.36
N ALA A 306 -12.39 3.03 -19.37
CA ALA A 306 -11.25 3.09 -18.42
C ALA A 306 -10.25 4.20 -18.77
N LYS A 307 -10.14 4.61 -20.04
CA LYS A 307 -9.33 5.76 -20.44
C LYS A 307 -9.91 7.07 -19.91
N ASN A 308 -11.24 7.21 -19.83
CA ASN A 308 -11.90 8.43 -19.38
C ASN A 308 -11.86 8.62 -17.86
N VAL A 309 -11.74 7.57 -17.05
CA VAL A 309 -11.60 7.66 -15.58
C VAL A 309 -10.24 8.27 -15.15
N LEU A 310 -9.25 8.30 -16.05
CA LEU A 310 -7.88 8.78 -15.77
C LEU A 310 -7.67 10.29 -15.96
N ARG A 311 -8.62 11.01 -16.56
CA ARG A 311 -8.51 12.46 -16.74
C ARG A 311 -9.05 13.19 -15.52
N THR A 312 -8.19 13.36 -14.51
CA THR A 312 -8.45 14.31 -13.42
C THR A 312 -7.65 15.58 -13.70
N ASP A 313 -8.30 16.55 -14.34
CA ASP A 313 -7.77 17.88 -14.70
C ASP A 313 -7.57 18.81 -13.48
N SER A 314 -6.95 18.32 -12.40
CA SER A 314 -6.77 19.10 -11.16
C SER A 314 -5.41 18.95 -10.50
N MET A 315 -4.38 18.48 -11.23
CA MET A 315 -3.03 18.35 -10.69
C MET A 315 -2.31 19.70 -10.60
N LEU A 316 -1.55 19.91 -9.52
CA LEU A 316 -0.69 21.09 -9.34
C LEU A 316 0.40 21.15 -10.42
N SER A 317 0.73 22.33 -10.91
CA SER A 317 1.74 22.54 -11.96
C SER A 317 3.11 21.96 -11.57
N GLU A 318 3.52 22.12 -10.31
CA GLU A 318 4.77 21.58 -9.77
C GLU A 318 4.78 20.04 -9.75
N GLN A 319 3.61 19.43 -9.59
CA GLN A 319 3.45 17.98 -9.62
C GLN A 319 3.44 17.44 -11.05
N ILE A 320 2.91 18.20 -12.01
CA ILE A 320 2.98 17.91 -13.44
C ILE A 320 4.45 17.96 -13.89
N ASP A 321 5.18 19.04 -13.59
CA ASP A 321 6.61 19.16 -13.94
C ASP A 321 7.44 18.02 -13.32
N LEU A 322 7.20 17.70 -12.05
CA LEU A 322 7.83 16.55 -11.39
C LEU A 322 7.60 15.23 -12.17
N LEU A 323 6.35 14.95 -12.54
CA LEU A 323 6.01 13.73 -13.29
C LEU A 323 6.66 13.71 -14.66
N GLU A 324 6.64 14.84 -15.38
CA GLU A 324 7.26 14.96 -16.70
C GLU A 324 8.74 14.64 -16.63
N LYS A 325 9.47 15.16 -15.63
CA LYS A 325 10.91 14.90 -15.47
C LYS A 325 11.23 13.50 -14.94
N LEU A 326 10.37 12.91 -14.08
CA LEU A 326 10.61 11.58 -13.53
C LEU A 326 10.29 10.45 -14.51
N LEU A 327 9.23 10.61 -15.30
CA LEU A 327 8.74 9.58 -16.22
C LEU A 327 9.28 9.77 -17.65
N THR A 328 10.30 10.61 -17.84
CA THR A 328 10.95 10.78 -19.13
C THR A 328 11.74 9.52 -19.52
N TRP A 329 11.47 9.00 -20.72
CA TRP A 329 12.24 7.90 -21.31
C TRP A 329 13.58 8.40 -21.88
N PRO A 330 14.65 7.59 -21.83
CA PRO A 330 15.89 7.92 -22.54
C PRO A 330 15.62 8.06 -24.05
N THR A 331 15.90 9.24 -24.61
CA THR A 331 15.72 9.52 -26.05
C THR A 331 16.99 9.24 -26.87
N SER A 332 18.11 8.94 -26.21
CA SER A 332 19.35 8.53 -26.85
C SER A 332 20.14 7.56 -25.96
N HIS A 333 21.08 6.83 -26.58
CA HIS A 333 22.03 5.97 -25.87
C HIS A 333 23.25 6.74 -25.32
N SER A 334 23.26 8.08 -25.41
CA SER A 334 24.37 8.89 -24.93
C SER A 334 24.37 8.99 -23.40
N LEU A 335 25.53 8.73 -22.80
CA LEU A 335 25.74 8.88 -21.35
C LEU A 335 25.45 10.32 -20.89
N GLU A 336 25.79 11.31 -21.71
CA GLU A 336 25.58 12.72 -21.38
C GLU A 336 24.10 13.08 -21.39
N ALA A 337 23.33 12.58 -22.36
CA ALA A 337 21.89 12.77 -22.40
C ALA A 337 21.19 12.11 -21.21
N GLU A 338 21.63 10.90 -20.82
CA GLU A 338 21.11 10.21 -19.64
C GLU A 338 21.47 10.95 -18.33
N ARG A 339 22.67 11.53 -18.24
CA ARG A 339 23.06 12.40 -17.11
C ARG A 339 22.18 13.64 -17.03
N GLN A 340 21.96 14.33 -18.15
CA GLN A 340 21.12 15.52 -18.20
C GLN A 340 19.68 15.20 -17.78
N ARG A 341 19.10 14.10 -18.29
CA ARG A 341 17.77 13.62 -17.89
C ARG A 341 17.68 13.37 -16.39
N ARG A 342 18.67 12.67 -15.81
CA ARG A 342 18.71 12.41 -14.35
C ARG A 342 18.88 13.69 -13.54
N ASN A 343 19.74 14.61 -13.97
CA ASN A 343 19.95 15.88 -13.28
C ASN A 343 18.66 16.73 -13.29
N ALA A 344 17.93 16.74 -14.40
CA ALA A 344 16.62 17.40 -14.48
C ALA A 344 15.62 16.78 -13.50
N ALA A 345 15.55 15.45 -13.42
CA ALA A 345 14.72 14.76 -12.44
C ALA A 345 15.11 15.07 -10.99
N VAL A 346 16.40 15.11 -10.67
CA VAL A 346 16.89 15.48 -9.32
C VAL A 346 16.55 16.93 -8.97
N ALA A 347 16.67 17.85 -9.94
CA ALA A 347 16.29 19.25 -9.75
C ALA A 347 14.78 19.38 -9.48
N ALA A 348 13.95 18.68 -10.27
CA ALA A 348 12.49 18.68 -10.08
C ALA A 348 12.08 18.08 -8.72
N ILE A 349 12.68 16.96 -8.30
CA ILE A 349 12.48 16.41 -6.96
C ILE A 349 12.86 17.45 -5.90
N SER A 350 14.03 18.08 -6.02
CA SER A 350 14.50 19.04 -5.02
C SER A 350 13.56 20.25 -4.90
N GLN A 351 13.06 20.76 -6.02
CA GLN A 351 12.07 21.85 -6.04
C GLN A 351 10.75 21.41 -5.40
N TYR A 352 10.21 20.27 -5.84
CA TYR A 352 8.94 19.73 -5.34
C TYR A 352 8.98 19.42 -3.84
N CYS A 353 10.11 18.94 -3.31
CA CYS A 353 10.26 18.65 -1.88
C CYS A 353 9.94 19.84 -0.96
N HIS A 354 10.19 21.08 -1.43
CA HIS A 354 9.93 22.30 -0.68
C HIS A 354 8.50 22.86 -0.91
N HIS A 355 7.74 22.27 -1.84
CA HIS A 355 6.39 22.71 -2.17
C HIS A 355 5.41 22.34 -1.05
N LEU A 356 4.57 23.31 -0.67
CA LEU A 356 3.50 23.16 0.32
C LEU A 356 2.24 22.68 -0.39
N GLU A 357 1.86 21.44 -0.12
CA GLU A 357 0.68 20.80 -0.74
C GLU A 357 -0.64 21.13 -0.02
N GLY A 358 -0.58 21.80 1.14
CA GLY A 358 -1.78 22.22 1.89
C GLY A 358 -2.33 21.20 2.89
N GLY A 359 -1.65 20.06 3.08
CA GLY A 359 -1.95 19.09 4.13
C GLY A 359 -2.94 17.99 3.73
N PRO A 360 -3.15 16.99 4.60
CA PRO A 360 -4.07 15.89 4.33
C PRO A 360 -5.50 16.40 4.14
N LEU A 361 -6.06 16.16 2.95
CA LEU A 361 -7.48 16.38 2.71
C LEU A 361 -8.29 15.58 3.73
N ARG A 362 -9.22 16.25 4.42
CA ARG A 362 -10.17 15.61 5.32
C ARG A 362 -11.15 14.82 4.45
N GLY A 363 -10.92 13.51 4.35
CA GLY A 363 -11.86 12.56 3.73
C GLY A 363 -13.10 12.31 4.58
#